data_AF-G7LEF1-F1
#
_entry.id   AF-G7LEF1-F1
#
_cell.length_a   1.000
_cell.length_b   1.000
_cell.length_c   1.000
_cell.angle_alpha   90.00
_cell.angle_beta   90.00
_cell.angle_gamma   90.00
#
_symmetry.space_group_name_H-M   'P 1'
#
loop_
_entity.id
_entity.type
_entity.pdbx_description
1 polymer ?
#
loop_
_entity_poly.entity_id
_entity_poly.type
_entity_poly.pdbx_seq_one_letter_code
_entity_poly.pdbx_strand_id
1 'polypeptide(L)'
;MATFNTFSLLPIVIAYCALLVQTGISSHVQLSNDPPPHAPTQSSWFEKHLKNCATKLYQPCGDEIFFSIFFGNQTAGNECCFNLVNEVGKQCHDDMTKYIFASENFKKKKTSILERSWKVWDSCVSSLLNIPPVADPYVFNSIDPNVFNFNPFDHI
;
A
#
# COMPACT_ATOMS: atom_id res chain seq x y z
N MET A 1 54.45 6.60 17.77
CA MET A 1 53.93 7.30 16.58
C MET A 1 53.81 6.28 15.46
N ALA A 2 52.59 5.85 15.13
CA ALA A 2 52.32 4.86 14.08
C ALA A 2 51.28 5.47 13.12
N THR A 3 51.76 6.13 12.07
CA THR A 3 50.94 6.68 10.99
C THR A 3 51.31 5.98 9.68
N PHE A 4 51.10 4.68 9.62
CA PHE A 4 51.30 3.86 8.43
C PHE A 4 50.12 2.88 8.30
N ASN A 5 48.90 3.39 8.16
CA ASN A 5 47.74 2.50 7.93
C ASN A 5 46.61 3.12 7.07
N THR A 6 46.70 4.41 6.73
CA THR A 6 45.61 5.10 6.01
C THR A 6 45.88 5.22 4.50
N PHE A 7 47.15 5.36 4.08
CA PHE A 7 47.50 5.55 2.67
C PHE A 7 47.33 4.29 1.82
N SER A 8 47.51 3.09 2.40
CA SER A 8 47.37 1.82 1.66
C SER A 8 45.91 1.40 1.40
N LEU A 9 44.95 1.95 2.15
CA LEU A 9 43.53 1.63 2.01
C LEU A 9 42.85 2.49 0.94
N LEU A 10 43.37 3.69 0.69
CA LEU A 10 42.84 4.61 -0.32
C LEU A 10 42.76 3.99 -1.74
N PRO A 11 43.80 3.32 -2.27
CA PRO A 11 43.69 2.69 -3.60
C PRO A 11 42.71 1.51 -3.61
N ILE A 12 42.58 0.78 -2.49
CA ILE A 12 41.63 -0.34 -2.37
C ILE A 12 40.19 0.18 -2.43
N VAL A 13 39.89 1.25 -1.69
CA VAL A 13 38.55 1.87 -1.68
C VAL A 13 38.18 2.41 -3.06
N ILE A 14 39.13 3.06 -3.77
CA ILE A 14 38.90 3.56 -5.13
C ILE A 14 38.60 2.42 -6.11
N ALA A 15 39.32 1.29 -6.01
CA ALA A 15 39.07 0.11 -6.84
C ALA A 15 37.67 -0.48 -6.59
N TYR A 16 37.24 -0.61 -5.33
CA TYR A 16 35.89 -1.07 -5.00
C TYR A 16 34.80 -0.10 -5.52
N CYS A 17 35.01 1.21 -5.39
CA CYS A 17 34.07 2.20 -5.93
C CYS A 17 33.96 2.09 -7.46
N ALA A 18 35.06 1.88 -8.18
CA ALA A 18 35.05 1.69 -9.63
C ALA A 18 34.31 0.40 -10.05
N LEU A 19 34.42 -0.68 -9.27
CA LEU A 19 33.69 -1.93 -9.50
C LEU A 19 32.17 -1.75 -9.32
N LEU A 20 31.72 -0.92 -8.37
CA LEU A 20 30.30 -0.61 -8.19
C LEU A 20 29.72 0.23 -9.35
N VAL A 21 30.54 1.07 -10.00
CA VAL A 21 30.12 1.83 -11.18
C VAL A 21 29.89 0.89 -12.38
N GLN A 22 30.61 -0.23 -12.49
CA GLN A 22 30.42 -1.21 -13.58
C GLN A 22 29.17 -2.08 -13.43
N THR A 23 28.68 -2.33 -12.21
CA THR A 23 27.43 -3.08 -11.99
C THR A 23 26.18 -2.19 -12.00
N GLY A 24 26.36 -0.86 -12.04
CA GLY A 24 25.32 0.12 -12.34
C GLY A 24 24.96 0.13 -13.83
N ILE A 25 24.43 -0.98 -14.33
CA ILE A 25 23.95 -1.10 -15.70
C ILE A 25 22.71 -0.20 -15.87
N SER A 26 22.95 1.01 -16.37
CA SER A 26 21.93 1.82 -17.03
C SER A 26 21.35 0.96 -18.15
N SER A 27 20.11 0.52 -17.99
CA SER A 27 19.39 -0.18 -19.05
C SER A 27 19.04 0.85 -20.11
N HIS A 28 19.96 1.08 -21.06
CA HIS A 28 19.60 1.65 -22.34
C HIS A 28 18.67 0.65 -23.03
N VAL A 29 17.36 0.85 -22.83
CA VAL A 29 16.31 0.19 -23.59
C VAL A 29 16.54 0.57 -25.05
N GLN A 30 16.97 -0.39 -25.86
CA GLN A 30 16.98 -0.24 -27.30
C GLN A 30 15.54 0.00 -27.74
N LEU A 31 15.29 1.16 -28.34
CA LEU A 31 14.06 1.48 -29.04
C LEU A 31 14.03 0.65 -30.33
N SER A 32 13.65 -0.63 -30.23
CA SER A 32 13.27 -1.41 -31.40
C SER A 32 11.89 -0.93 -31.83
N ASN A 33 11.86 -0.19 -32.94
CA ASN A 33 10.65 0.24 -33.61
C ASN A 33 9.97 -0.98 -34.25
N ASP A 34 9.12 -1.68 -33.49
CA ASP A 34 7.94 -2.43 -33.97
C ASP A 34 7.17 -2.97 -32.74
N PRO A 35 5.84 -2.78 -32.60
CA PRO A 35 5.11 -3.20 -31.42
C PRO A 35 4.81 -4.72 -31.42
N PRO A 36 5.25 -5.50 -30.42
CA PRO A 36 4.83 -6.89 -30.26
C PRO A 36 3.43 -6.97 -29.63
N PRO A 37 2.61 -7.99 -29.94
CA PRO A 37 1.24 -8.08 -29.42
C PRO A 37 1.24 -8.41 -27.92
N HIS A 38 0.67 -7.52 -27.12
CA HIS A 38 0.06 -7.77 -25.80
C HIS A 38 0.84 -8.65 -24.81
N ALA A 39 1.94 -8.13 -24.24
CA ALA A 39 2.36 -8.51 -22.90
C ALA A 39 1.78 -7.49 -21.90
N PRO A 40 1.07 -7.88 -20.82
CA PRO A 40 0.58 -6.93 -19.83
C PRO A 40 1.79 -6.24 -19.18
N THR A 41 1.95 -4.95 -19.43
CA THR A 41 2.92 -4.10 -18.73
C THR A 41 2.66 -4.22 -17.23
N GLN A 42 3.70 -4.31 -16.38
CA GLN A 42 3.54 -4.52 -14.93
C GLN A 42 2.57 -3.53 -14.25
N SER A 43 2.40 -2.33 -14.81
CA SER A 43 1.39 -1.36 -14.38
C SER A 43 -0.05 -1.91 -14.49
N SER A 44 -0.38 -2.62 -15.57
CA SER A 44 -1.72 -3.16 -15.82
C SER A 44 -2.11 -4.25 -14.81
N TRP A 45 -1.17 -5.14 -14.45
CA TRP A 45 -1.43 -6.18 -13.45
C TRP A 45 -1.59 -5.57 -12.05
N PHE A 46 -0.73 -4.61 -11.71
CA PHE A 46 -0.80 -3.96 -10.40
C PHE A 46 -2.08 -3.12 -10.25
N GLU A 47 -2.49 -2.42 -11.31
CA GLU A 47 -3.78 -1.71 -11.32
C GLU A 47 -4.97 -2.68 -11.16
N LYS A 48 -4.93 -3.82 -11.87
CA LYS A 48 -5.96 -4.86 -11.72
C LYS A 48 -6.00 -5.43 -10.30
N HIS A 49 -4.83 -5.66 -9.68
CA HIS A 49 -4.73 -6.10 -8.28
C HIS A 49 -5.38 -5.10 -7.33
N LEU A 50 -5.04 -3.81 -7.44
CA LEU A 50 -5.61 -2.76 -6.61
C LEU A 50 -7.13 -2.63 -6.81
N LYS A 51 -7.61 -2.73 -8.05
CA LYS A 51 -9.05 -2.77 -8.34
C LYS A 51 -9.74 -3.94 -7.65
N ASN A 52 -9.18 -5.14 -7.77
CA ASN A 52 -9.72 -6.34 -7.10
C ASN A 52 -9.70 -6.22 -5.56
N CYS A 53 -8.72 -5.51 -5.00
CA CYS A 53 -8.70 -5.21 -3.57
C CYS A 53 -9.82 -4.23 -3.19
N ALA A 54 -9.97 -3.14 -3.96
CA ALA A 54 -10.99 -2.14 -3.71
C ALA A 54 -12.42 -2.69 -3.81
N THR A 55 -12.69 -3.62 -4.74
CA THR A 55 -14.04 -4.23 -4.87
C THR A 55 -14.47 -5.05 -3.67
N LYS A 56 -13.53 -5.45 -2.79
CA LYS A 56 -13.84 -6.20 -1.56
C LYS A 56 -14.12 -5.29 -0.37
N LEU A 57 -13.75 -4.01 -0.47
CA LEU A 57 -13.97 -3.03 0.57
C LEU A 57 -15.36 -2.43 0.38
N TYR A 58 -16.24 -2.66 1.33
CA TYR A 58 -17.60 -2.13 1.32
C TYR A 58 -17.56 -0.59 1.33
N GLN A 59 -18.37 0.10 0.50
CA GLN A 59 -18.18 1.53 0.22
C GLN A 59 -18.21 2.45 1.46
N PRO A 60 -19.17 2.33 2.40
CA PRO A 60 -19.15 3.08 3.66
C PRO A 60 -17.89 2.82 4.49
N CYS A 61 -17.35 1.60 4.43
CA CYS A 61 -16.09 1.26 5.08
C CYS A 61 -14.87 1.83 4.36
N GLY A 62 -14.96 2.04 3.05
CA GLY A 62 -13.92 2.69 2.25
C GLY A 62 -13.54 4.06 2.81
N ASP A 63 -14.54 4.91 3.03
CA ASP A 63 -14.35 6.27 3.56
C ASP A 63 -13.79 6.22 4.98
N GLU A 64 -14.39 5.41 5.85
CA GLU A 64 -13.99 5.33 7.25
C GLU A 64 -12.52 4.87 7.40
N ILE A 65 -12.14 3.79 6.71
CA ILE A 65 -10.77 3.30 6.70
C ILE A 65 -9.83 4.34 6.10
N PHE A 66 -10.20 4.99 5.00
CA PHE A 66 -9.39 6.03 4.38
C PHE A 66 -9.15 7.21 5.33
N PHE A 67 -10.19 7.76 5.95
CA PHE A 67 -10.07 8.88 6.86
C PHE A 67 -9.31 8.52 8.14
N SER A 68 -9.51 7.32 8.68
CA SER A 68 -8.70 6.79 9.80
C SER A 68 -7.20 6.74 9.46
N ILE A 69 -6.83 6.28 8.27
CA ILE A 69 -5.42 6.11 7.88
C ILE A 69 -4.77 7.42 7.45
N PHE A 70 -5.42 8.19 6.59
CA PHE A 70 -4.80 9.33 5.92
C PHE A 70 -4.91 10.63 6.71
N PHE A 71 -5.95 10.76 7.53
CA PHE A 71 -6.21 11.98 8.32
C PHE A 71 -6.18 11.71 9.82
N GLY A 72 -6.50 10.49 10.27
CA GLY A 72 -6.51 10.14 11.69
C GLY A 72 -7.63 10.81 12.48
N ASN A 73 -8.69 11.24 11.80
CA ASN A 73 -9.85 11.93 12.40
C ASN A 73 -11.08 11.02 12.55
N GLN A 74 -10.96 9.74 12.18
CA GLN A 74 -12.00 8.72 12.31
C GLN A 74 -11.41 7.45 12.89
N THR A 75 -12.27 6.55 13.38
CA THR A 75 -11.92 5.23 13.89
C THR A 75 -12.81 4.20 13.21
N ALA A 76 -12.21 3.13 12.71
CA ALA A 76 -12.94 2.02 12.08
C ALA A 76 -13.90 1.31 13.07
N GLY A 77 -15.18 1.26 12.73
CA GLY A 77 -16.22 0.55 13.44
C GLY A 77 -16.15 -0.95 13.22
N ASN A 78 -16.90 -1.70 14.04
CA ASN A 78 -16.82 -3.16 14.08
C ASN A 78 -17.19 -3.83 12.73
N GLU A 79 -18.20 -3.31 12.04
CA GLU A 79 -18.60 -3.80 10.71
C GLU A 79 -17.47 -3.62 9.69
N CYS A 80 -16.89 -2.42 9.66
CA CYS A 80 -15.78 -2.11 8.74
C CYS A 80 -14.49 -2.83 9.10
N CYS A 81 -14.24 -3.09 10.38
CA CYS A 81 -13.19 -3.98 10.82
C CYS A 81 -13.44 -5.44 10.39
N PHE A 82 -14.68 -5.92 10.43
CA PHE A 82 -15.03 -7.25 9.94
C PHE A 82 -14.77 -7.37 8.43
N ASN A 83 -15.28 -6.42 7.63
CA ASN A 83 -15.05 -6.39 6.18
C ASN A 83 -13.55 -6.25 5.85
N LEU A 84 -12.83 -5.35 6.53
CA LEU A 84 -11.39 -5.14 6.30
C LEU A 84 -10.56 -6.39 6.60
N VAL A 85 -10.81 -7.08 7.71
CA VAL A 85 -10.00 -8.23 8.13
C VAL A 85 -10.38 -9.50 7.36
N ASN A 86 -11.68 -9.78 7.20
CA ASN A 86 -12.15 -11.06 6.67
C ASN A 86 -12.30 -11.07 5.14
N GLU A 87 -12.68 -9.94 4.53
CA GLU A 87 -12.98 -9.89 3.10
C GLU A 87 -11.83 -9.25 2.32
N VAL A 88 -11.38 -8.06 2.75
CA VAL A 88 -10.29 -7.33 2.08
C VAL A 88 -8.94 -8.01 2.34
N GLY A 89 -8.61 -8.23 3.61
CA GLY A 89 -7.38 -8.87 4.05
C GLY A 89 -6.16 -7.95 4.05
N LYS A 90 -5.13 -8.39 4.80
CA LYS A 90 -3.96 -7.55 5.14
C LYS A 90 -3.18 -7.06 3.93
N GLN A 91 -3.00 -7.95 2.95
CA GLN A 91 -2.23 -7.60 1.75
C GLN A 91 -2.92 -6.49 0.96
N CYS A 92 -4.22 -6.59 0.73
CA CYS A 92 -4.98 -5.55 0.05
C CYS A 92 -4.97 -4.23 0.81
N HIS A 93 -5.15 -4.25 2.14
CA HIS A 93 -5.01 -3.08 3.00
C HIS A 93 -3.66 -2.38 2.84
N ASP A 94 -2.57 -3.14 2.94
CA ASP A 94 -1.21 -2.62 2.84
C ASP A 94 -0.92 -2.08 1.43
N ASP A 95 -1.34 -2.78 0.39
CA ASP A 95 -1.06 -2.42 -1.01
C ASP A 95 -1.86 -1.19 -1.47
N MET A 96 -3.14 -1.11 -1.11
CA MET A 96 -3.97 0.08 -1.37
C MET A 96 -3.42 1.30 -0.61
N THR A 97 -3.04 1.14 0.66
CA THR A 97 -2.44 2.25 1.44
C THR A 97 -1.14 2.74 0.82
N LYS A 98 -0.26 1.81 0.39
CA LYS A 98 1.00 2.14 -0.31
C LYS A 98 0.79 2.88 -1.60
N TYR A 99 -0.19 2.46 -2.39
CA TYR A 99 -0.54 3.13 -3.63
C TYR A 99 -0.96 4.58 -3.38
N ILE A 100 -1.85 4.81 -2.41
CA ILE A 100 -2.38 6.15 -2.14
C ILE A 100 -1.31 7.07 -1.54
N PHE A 101 -0.51 6.62 -0.55
CA PHE A 101 0.48 7.52 0.05
C PHE A 101 1.64 7.86 -0.90
N ALA A 102 1.83 7.08 -1.97
CA ALA A 102 2.81 7.39 -3.01
C ALA A 102 2.41 8.63 -3.83
N SER A 103 1.13 9.04 -3.80
CA SER A 103 0.66 10.28 -4.41
C SER A 103 1.29 11.52 -3.78
N GLU A 104 1.39 12.60 -4.55
CA GLU A 104 2.03 13.85 -4.11
C GLU A 104 1.40 14.46 -2.85
N ASN A 105 0.08 14.29 -2.71
CA ASN A 105 -0.71 14.80 -1.58
C ASN A 105 -0.28 14.20 -0.22
N PHE A 106 0.25 12.98 -0.23
CA PHE A 106 0.50 12.20 0.98
C PHE A 106 1.96 11.78 1.18
N LYS A 107 2.79 11.92 0.15
CA LYS A 107 4.20 11.49 0.17
C LYS A 107 5.00 12.05 1.35
N LYS A 108 4.75 13.31 1.75
CA LYS A 108 5.41 13.97 2.90
C LYS A 108 4.97 13.42 4.26
N LYS A 109 3.79 12.78 4.33
CA LYS A 109 3.19 12.23 5.56
C LYS A 109 3.35 10.71 5.68
N LYS A 110 4.09 10.08 4.76
CA LYS A 110 4.26 8.62 4.64
C LYS A 110 4.43 7.91 5.98
N THR A 111 5.37 8.33 6.82
CA THR A 111 5.64 7.68 8.11
C THR A 111 4.40 7.65 9.01
N SER A 112 3.71 8.79 9.14
CA SER A 112 2.50 8.87 9.98
C SER A 112 1.32 8.09 9.41
N ILE A 113 1.20 8.04 8.08
CA ILE A 113 0.18 7.25 7.39
C ILE A 113 0.42 5.76 7.61
N LEU A 114 1.67 5.30 7.46
CA LEU A 114 2.03 3.90 7.71
C LEU A 114 1.78 3.49 9.16
N GLU A 115 2.12 4.37 10.11
CA GLU A 115 1.86 4.13 11.54
C GLU A 115 0.35 4.00 11.82
N ARG A 116 -0.47 4.91 11.27
CA ARG A 116 -1.94 4.83 11.42
C ARG A 116 -2.52 3.62 10.71
N SER A 117 -2.04 3.28 9.51
CA SER A 117 -2.42 2.08 8.76
C SER A 117 -2.18 0.80 9.57
N TRP A 118 -1.04 0.73 10.25
CA TRP A 118 -0.73 -0.40 11.12
C TRP A 118 -1.65 -0.43 12.35
N LYS A 119 -1.87 0.71 13.01
CA LYS A 119 -2.79 0.84 14.16
C LYS A 119 -4.23 0.45 13.82
N VAL A 120 -4.75 0.89 12.68
CA VAL A 120 -6.10 0.54 12.21
C VAL A 120 -6.22 -0.97 12.03
N TRP A 121 -5.25 -1.59 11.36
CA TRP A 121 -5.25 -3.04 11.17
C TRP A 121 -5.23 -3.79 12.50
N ASP A 122 -4.31 -3.45 13.39
CA ASP A 122 -4.14 -4.11 14.69
C ASP A 122 -5.36 -3.92 15.60
N SER A 123 -5.95 -2.73 15.59
CA SER A 123 -7.20 -2.43 16.28
C SER A 123 -8.34 -3.28 15.73
N CYS A 124 -8.48 -3.42 14.41
CA CYS A 124 -9.55 -4.22 13.82
C CYS A 124 -9.40 -5.71 14.12
N VAL A 125 -8.19 -6.26 14.03
CA VAL A 125 -7.92 -7.66 14.44
C VAL A 125 -8.27 -7.84 15.92
N SER A 126 -7.84 -6.93 16.78
CA SER A 126 -8.12 -6.98 18.21
C SER A 126 -9.61 -6.87 18.52
N SER A 127 -10.34 -6.00 17.83
CA SER A 127 -11.79 -5.84 18.01
C SER A 127 -12.51 -7.15 17.72
N LEU A 128 -12.17 -7.85 16.63
CA LEU A 128 -12.79 -9.12 16.26
C LEU A 128 -12.52 -10.27 17.24
N LEU A 129 -11.37 -10.26 17.91
CA LEU A 129 -11.05 -11.24 18.97
C LEU A 129 -11.86 -11.01 20.26
N ASN A 130 -12.38 -9.80 20.46
CA ASN A 130 -13.15 -9.42 21.64
C ASN A 130 -14.67 -9.42 21.39
N ILE A 131 -15.14 -9.86 20.21
CA ILE A 131 -16.57 -9.99 19.92
C ILE A 131 -17.10 -11.27 20.61
N PRO A 132 -18.04 -11.17 21.57
CA PRO A 132 -18.76 -12.34 22.04
C PRO A 132 -19.53 -12.95 20.85
N PRO A 133 -19.69 -14.28 20.75
CA PRO A 133 -20.35 -14.92 19.60
C PRO A 133 -21.70 -14.24 19.34
N VAL A 134 -21.79 -13.50 18.24
CA VAL A 134 -22.94 -12.64 17.95
C VAL A 134 -24.16 -13.53 17.78
N ALA A 135 -25.16 -13.31 18.63
CA ALA A 135 -26.52 -13.72 18.37
C ALA A 135 -27.03 -12.91 17.17
N ASP A 136 -27.34 -13.64 16.10
CA ASP A 136 -28.23 -13.31 14.99
C ASP A 136 -27.60 -12.83 13.65
N PRO A 137 -27.58 -13.68 12.60
CA PRO A 137 -26.92 -13.42 11.31
C PRO A 137 -27.73 -12.62 10.27
N TYR A 138 -28.85 -11.97 10.61
CA TYR A 138 -29.79 -11.43 9.61
C TYR A 138 -29.57 -9.98 9.13
N VAL A 139 -28.56 -9.23 9.61
CA VAL A 139 -28.45 -7.78 9.29
C VAL A 139 -27.73 -7.50 7.95
N PHE A 140 -27.00 -8.46 7.37
CA PHE A 140 -26.09 -8.17 6.24
C PHE A 140 -26.72 -8.05 4.85
N ASN A 141 -28.00 -8.42 4.66
CA ASN A 141 -28.57 -8.64 3.32
C ASN A 141 -29.40 -7.47 2.73
N SER A 142 -29.10 -6.20 3.02
CA SER A 142 -29.92 -5.06 2.53
C SER A 142 -29.16 -3.94 1.82
N ILE A 143 -27.98 -4.21 1.27
CA ILE A 143 -27.17 -3.15 0.66
C ILE A 143 -27.16 -3.23 -0.87
N ASP A 144 -27.52 -2.11 -1.50
CA ASP A 144 -27.66 -1.93 -2.95
C ASP A 144 -26.30 -2.06 -3.68
N PRO A 145 -26.18 -2.94 -4.70
CA PRO A 145 -24.95 -3.18 -5.43
C PRO A 145 -24.52 -2.06 -6.40
N ASN A 146 -25.23 -0.92 -6.49
CA ASN A 146 -24.95 0.10 -7.51
C ASN A 146 -24.08 1.28 -7.04
N VAL A 147 -23.47 1.23 -5.86
CA VAL A 147 -22.60 2.32 -5.34
C VAL A 147 -21.12 2.06 -5.68
N PHE A 148 -20.80 1.95 -6.97
CA PHE A 148 -19.41 1.80 -7.43
C PHE A 148 -18.99 2.98 -8.30
N ASN A 149 -18.57 4.05 -7.65
CA ASN A 149 -17.70 5.08 -8.24
C ASN A 149 -17.09 5.90 -7.10
N PHE A 150 -15.98 5.42 -6.54
CA PHE A 150 -15.20 6.19 -5.58
C PHE A 150 -14.02 6.85 -6.29
N ASN A 151 -14.03 8.18 -6.33
CA ASN A 151 -12.84 8.97 -6.58
C ASN A 151 -12.41 9.63 -5.25
N PRO A 152 -11.28 9.21 -4.65
CA PRO A 152 -10.80 9.73 -3.36
C PRO A 152 -10.48 11.24 -3.36
N PHE A 153 -10.60 11.91 -4.51
CA PHE A 153 -10.31 13.33 -4.68
C PHE A 153 -11.57 14.21 -4.84
N ASP A 154 -12.78 13.64 -4.89
CA ASP A 154 -14.01 14.42 -5.06
C ASP A 154 -14.45 15.18 -3.78
N HIS A 155 -13.75 14.96 -2.66
CA HIS A 155 -14.06 15.53 -1.34
C HIS A 155 -12.91 16.37 -0.74
N ILE A 156 -11.92 16.76 -1.55
CA ILE A 156 -10.83 17.69 -1.16
C ILE A 156 -11.12 19.10 -1.68
#